data_AF-A0A6V7WEN8-F1
#
_entry.id   AF-A0A6V7WEN8-F1
#
_cell.length_a   1.000
_cell.length_b   1.000
_cell.length_c   1.000
_cell.angle_alpha   90.00
_cell.angle_beta   90.00
_cell.angle_gamma   90.00
#
_symmetry.space_group_name_H-M   'P 1'
#
loop_
_entity.id
_entity.type
_entity.pdbx_description
1 polymer ?
#
loop_
_entity_poly.entity_id
_entity_poly.type
_entity_poly.pdbx_seq_one_letter_code
_entity_poly.pdbx_strand_id
1 'polypeptide(L)'
;MANANPFEFGPHTEQQWKSRLTATERALGPYIELLLPELRERILESGGNGGAMGDERELIIDELHRFRHFLARKPVKDKLQAERQTLFARLYDEMNSQQRNFEHLLSSSNLPTGRFLTEIAAKIYALRAQRSQVDKLQKAGVAFFEDLPNYERFEQTLKELSEQLIAAEQEQFDAWCRDMIAHIVDGGVNDGDSISLQTTGRLMVLERARGILTVSFSDRLARLLREVSQLQSMGFKVPVKILACVQQGERFYEYGVLLKQVAHFYNTIEKQMLPCQQAMLLDEALAFEQLVVPSSKSGGDRKQKTAVNLTWESPEKLKGYIERLREAALQLTSHNRSDKI
;
A
#
# COMPACT_ATOMS: atom_id res chain seq x y z
N MET A 1 -44.28 -4.87 19.23
CA MET A 1 -43.99 -4.07 18.02
C MET A 1 -44.78 -4.57 16.81
N ALA A 2 -44.96 -5.88 16.64
CA ALA A 2 -45.91 -6.39 15.64
C ALA A 2 -47.31 -5.79 15.90
N ASN A 3 -47.92 -5.17 14.89
CA ASN A 3 -49.23 -4.49 14.88
C ASN A 3 -49.25 -2.98 15.25
N ALA A 4 -48.12 -2.28 15.23
CA ALA A 4 -48.09 -0.81 15.33
C ALA A 4 -47.69 -0.21 13.98
N ASN A 5 -48.55 0.62 13.36
CA ASN A 5 -48.21 1.32 12.13
C ASN A 5 -47.30 2.53 12.46
N PRO A 6 -46.02 2.56 12.02
CA PRO A 6 -45.10 3.65 12.34
C PRO A 6 -45.58 5.03 11.82
N PHE A 7 -46.44 5.05 10.80
CA PHE A 7 -47.00 6.27 10.22
C PHE A 7 -48.11 6.92 11.06
N GLU A 8 -48.59 6.25 12.11
CA GLU A 8 -49.59 6.79 13.05
C GLU A 8 -48.96 7.60 14.19
N PHE A 9 -47.64 7.83 14.16
CA PHE A 9 -46.97 8.62 15.18
C PHE A 9 -47.38 10.10 15.10
N GLY A 10 -47.99 10.58 16.19
CA GLY A 10 -48.33 11.98 16.41
C GLY A 10 -48.48 12.33 17.90
N PRO A 11 -48.65 13.61 18.25
CA PRO A 11 -48.67 14.10 19.64
C PRO A 11 -49.68 13.36 20.53
N HIS A 12 -50.81 12.93 19.96
CA HIS A 12 -51.87 12.21 20.67
C HIS A 12 -51.59 10.70 20.88
N THR A 13 -50.61 10.13 20.18
CA THR A 13 -50.23 8.70 20.28
C THR A 13 -48.92 8.49 21.04
N GLU A 14 -48.21 9.56 21.40
CA GLU A 14 -46.88 9.50 22.03
C GLU A 14 -46.88 8.65 23.31
N GLN A 15 -47.91 8.80 24.15
CA GLN A 15 -48.03 8.04 25.40
C GLN A 15 -48.23 6.54 25.15
N GLN A 16 -48.95 6.18 24.10
CA GLN A 16 -49.13 4.78 23.68
C GLN A 16 -47.81 4.18 23.18
N TRP A 17 -47.02 4.94 22.41
CA TRP A 17 -45.69 4.52 21.97
C TRP A 17 -44.71 4.36 23.13
N LYS A 18 -44.70 5.29 24.10
CA LYS A 18 -43.92 5.15 25.34
C LYS A 18 -44.33 3.89 26.14
N SER A 19 -45.62 3.62 26.27
CA SER A 19 -46.13 2.41 26.92
C SER A 19 -45.68 1.13 26.20
N ARG A 20 -45.76 1.10 24.87
CA ARG A 20 -45.28 -0.03 24.07
C ARG A 20 -43.77 -0.24 24.21
N LEU A 21 -42.99 0.84 24.21
CA LEU A 21 -41.53 0.80 24.38
C LEU A 21 -41.15 0.22 25.75
N THR A 22 -41.80 0.69 26.83
CA THR A 22 -41.57 0.15 28.18
C THR A 22 -41.99 -1.32 28.30
N ALA A 23 -43.08 -1.75 27.65
CA ALA A 23 -43.47 -3.16 27.60
C ALA A 23 -42.44 -4.02 26.85
N THR A 24 -41.89 -3.53 25.73
CA THR A 24 -40.83 -4.23 25.00
C THR A 24 -39.52 -4.32 25.78
N GLU A 25 -39.11 -3.25 26.47
CA GLU A 25 -37.92 -3.29 27.34
C GLU A 25 -38.10 -4.31 28.48
N ARG A 26 -39.29 -4.37 29.08
CA ARG A 26 -39.60 -5.38 30.11
C ARG A 26 -39.53 -6.81 29.56
N ALA A 27 -40.04 -7.04 28.35
CA ALA A 27 -39.98 -8.35 27.70
C ALA A 27 -38.55 -8.78 27.34
N LEU A 28 -37.65 -7.83 27.12
CA LEU A 28 -36.23 -8.09 26.82
C LEU A 28 -35.39 -8.37 28.08
N GLY A 29 -35.88 -8.00 29.27
CA GLY A 29 -35.19 -8.19 30.55
C GLY A 29 -34.63 -9.60 30.78
N PRO A 30 -35.42 -10.69 30.65
CA PRO A 30 -34.93 -12.05 30.86
C PRO A 30 -33.81 -12.46 29.91
N TYR A 31 -33.86 -11.99 28.65
CA TYR A 31 -32.80 -12.26 27.67
C TYR A 31 -31.53 -11.48 27.98
N ILE A 32 -31.67 -10.25 28.50
CA ILE A 32 -30.52 -9.50 29.01
C ILE A 32 -29.85 -10.28 30.14
N GLU A 33 -30.61 -10.79 31.12
CA GLU A 33 -30.05 -11.59 32.23
C GLU A 33 -29.27 -12.81 31.75
N LEU A 34 -29.78 -13.49 30.72
CA LEU A 34 -29.14 -14.67 30.16
C LEU A 34 -27.79 -14.36 29.50
N LEU A 35 -27.67 -13.19 28.87
CA LEU A 35 -26.48 -12.79 28.10
C LEU A 35 -25.40 -12.09 28.94
N LEU A 36 -25.75 -11.59 30.13
CA LEU A 36 -24.80 -10.85 30.98
C LEU A 36 -23.54 -11.63 31.36
N PRO A 37 -23.61 -12.93 31.75
CA PRO A 37 -22.40 -13.69 32.09
C PRO A 37 -21.42 -13.76 30.91
N GLU A 38 -21.91 -14.05 29.72
CA GLU A 38 -21.09 -14.13 28.51
C GLU A 38 -20.47 -12.77 28.15
N LEU A 39 -21.23 -11.68 28.31
CA LEU A 39 -20.70 -10.32 28.09
C LEU A 39 -19.62 -9.94 29.10
N ARG A 40 -19.79 -10.30 30.38
CA ARG A 40 -18.78 -10.07 31.42
C ARG A 40 -17.50 -10.81 31.11
N GLU A 41 -17.62 -12.10 30.79
CA GLU A 41 -16.51 -12.96 30.41
C GLU A 41 -15.76 -12.36 29.22
N ARG A 42 -16.45 -12.01 28.11
CA ARG A 42 -15.80 -11.39 26.95
C ARG A 42 -15.10 -10.07 27.25
N ILE A 43 -15.70 -9.20 28.07
CA ILE A 43 -15.08 -7.92 28.46
C ILE A 43 -13.81 -8.14 29.31
N LEU A 44 -13.80 -9.18 30.14
CA LEU A 44 -12.69 -9.50 31.06
C LEU A 44 -11.60 -10.34 30.39
N GLU A 45 -11.97 -11.39 29.64
CA GLU A 45 -11.07 -12.29 28.91
C GLU A 45 -10.29 -11.55 27.86
N SER A 46 -10.89 -10.53 27.23
CA SER A 46 -10.17 -9.76 26.23
C SER A 46 -9.00 -8.95 26.82
N GLY A 47 -8.77 -8.99 28.14
CA GLY A 47 -7.61 -8.42 28.83
C GLY A 47 -6.63 -9.44 29.41
N GLY A 48 -6.83 -10.74 29.20
CA GLY A 48 -6.08 -11.81 29.85
C GLY A 48 -5.47 -12.82 28.87
N ASN A 49 -4.14 -12.82 28.80
CA ASN A 49 -3.24 -13.79 28.15
C ASN A 49 -3.01 -13.67 26.63
N GLY A 50 -1.90 -13.00 26.30
CA GLY A 50 -0.81 -13.64 25.54
C GLY A 50 -0.99 -13.73 24.01
N GLY A 51 -0.39 -12.77 23.30
CA GLY A 51 0.25 -13.08 22.04
C GLY A 51 -0.23 -12.37 20.76
N ALA A 52 -0.93 -11.24 20.82
CA ALA A 52 -1.01 -10.26 19.72
C ALA A 52 -1.82 -9.04 20.18
N MET A 53 -1.18 -8.14 20.94
CA MET A 53 -1.83 -6.99 21.60
C MET A 53 -2.54 -6.01 20.62
N GLY A 54 -2.31 -6.12 19.31
CA GLY A 54 -2.98 -5.34 18.27
C GLY A 54 -4.35 -5.90 17.84
N ASP A 55 -4.42 -7.19 17.52
CA ASP A 55 -5.63 -7.82 16.96
C ASP A 55 -6.76 -7.93 17.98
N GLU A 56 -6.43 -8.14 19.25
CA GLU A 56 -7.41 -8.27 20.33
C GLU A 56 -8.14 -6.94 20.61
N ARG A 57 -7.42 -5.81 20.59
CA ARG A 57 -8.05 -4.49 20.76
C ARG A 57 -9.03 -4.20 19.63
N GLU A 58 -8.62 -4.44 18.39
CA GLU A 58 -9.47 -4.22 17.22
C GLU A 58 -10.75 -5.06 17.31
N LEU A 59 -10.64 -6.29 17.79
CA LEU A 59 -11.79 -7.16 18.02
C LEU A 59 -12.75 -6.56 19.05
N ILE A 60 -12.26 -6.09 20.21
CA ILE A 60 -13.11 -5.45 21.23
C ILE A 60 -13.84 -4.24 20.67
N ILE A 61 -13.12 -3.33 20.00
CA ILE A 61 -13.71 -2.12 19.44
C ILE A 61 -14.77 -2.48 18.40
N ASP A 62 -14.53 -3.50 17.59
CA ASP A 62 -15.48 -3.99 16.59
C ASP A 62 -16.72 -4.60 17.23
N GLU A 63 -16.58 -5.39 18.30
CA GLU A 63 -17.71 -5.95 19.04
C GLU A 63 -18.53 -4.85 19.74
N LEU A 64 -17.87 -3.92 20.44
CA LEU A 64 -18.51 -2.77 21.06
C LEU A 64 -19.28 -1.95 20.03
N HIS A 65 -18.68 -1.71 18.86
CA HIS A 65 -19.34 -1.00 17.78
C HIS A 65 -20.52 -1.79 17.21
N ARG A 66 -20.35 -3.09 16.94
CA ARG A 66 -21.38 -3.98 16.39
C ARG A 66 -22.60 -4.06 17.30
N PHE A 67 -22.40 -4.19 18.61
CA PHE A 67 -23.46 -4.36 19.60
C PHE A 67 -23.87 -3.07 20.33
N ARG A 68 -23.38 -1.91 19.89
CA ARG A 68 -23.59 -0.60 20.55
C ARG A 68 -25.04 -0.31 20.96
N HIS A 69 -26.03 -0.66 20.12
CA HIS A 69 -27.44 -0.40 20.41
C HIS A 69 -28.00 -1.28 21.53
N PHE A 70 -27.49 -2.50 21.67
CA PHE A 70 -27.82 -3.37 22.78
C PHE A 70 -27.12 -2.88 24.06
N LEU A 71 -25.83 -2.56 23.95
CA LEU A 71 -25.01 -2.06 25.06
C LEU A 71 -25.49 -0.70 25.59
N ALA A 72 -26.13 0.13 24.76
CA ALA A 72 -26.70 1.42 25.17
C ALA A 72 -27.89 1.32 26.13
N ARG A 73 -28.49 0.13 26.28
CA ARG A 73 -29.68 -0.06 27.12
C ARG A 73 -29.33 0.10 28.60
N LYS A 74 -30.12 0.91 29.30
CA LYS A 74 -29.93 1.19 30.73
C LYS A 74 -29.77 -0.07 31.61
N PRO A 75 -30.59 -1.13 31.49
CA PRO A 75 -30.39 -2.34 32.30
C PRO A 75 -29.06 -3.06 32.05
N VAL A 76 -28.50 -2.95 30.84
CA VAL A 76 -27.19 -3.51 30.48
C VAL A 76 -26.10 -2.65 31.11
N LYS A 77 -26.18 -1.32 30.93
CA LYS A 77 -25.26 -0.34 31.51
C LYS A 77 -25.17 -0.47 33.04
N ASP A 78 -26.31 -0.53 33.73
CA ASP A 78 -26.39 -0.58 35.18
C ASP A 78 -25.77 -1.88 35.75
N LYS A 79 -25.96 -3.01 35.06
CA LYS A 79 -25.48 -4.34 35.54
C LYS A 79 -24.04 -4.66 35.17
N LEU A 80 -23.48 -3.97 34.18
CA LEU A 80 -22.09 -4.08 33.76
C LEU A 80 -21.25 -2.89 34.25
N GLN A 81 -21.68 -2.18 35.29
CA GLN A 81 -21.07 -0.91 35.67
C GLN A 81 -19.57 -1.03 36.01
N ALA A 82 -19.18 -2.08 36.74
CA ALA A 82 -17.78 -2.29 37.12
C ALA A 82 -16.93 -2.64 35.89
N GLU A 83 -17.42 -3.55 35.06
CA GLU A 83 -16.77 -4.01 33.83
C GLU A 83 -16.63 -2.87 32.82
N ARG A 84 -17.65 -2.01 32.70
CA ARG A 84 -17.62 -0.77 31.91
C ARG A 84 -16.51 0.15 32.34
N GLN A 85 -16.34 0.38 33.64
CA GLN A 85 -15.29 1.25 34.18
C GLN A 85 -13.90 0.67 33.93
N THR A 86 -13.72 -0.64 34.13
CA THR A 86 -12.44 -1.33 33.84
C THR A 86 -12.08 -1.27 32.36
N LEU A 87 -13.03 -1.57 31.48
CA LEU A 87 -12.82 -1.52 30.04
C LEU A 87 -12.54 -0.10 29.56
N PHE A 88 -13.27 0.89 30.07
CA PHE A 88 -13.04 2.30 29.77
C PHE A 88 -11.63 2.74 30.16
N ALA A 89 -11.19 2.43 31.39
CA ALA A 89 -9.85 2.79 31.85
C ALA A 89 -8.76 2.19 30.95
N ARG A 90 -8.91 0.91 30.59
CA ARG A 90 -7.98 0.24 29.67
C ARG A 90 -7.94 0.89 28.30
N LEU A 91 -9.10 1.10 27.67
CA LEU A 91 -9.16 1.73 26.35
C LEU A 91 -8.61 3.16 26.38
N TYR A 92 -8.83 3.89 27.48
CA TYR A 92 -8.28 5.22 27.69
C TYR A 92 -6.74 5.20 27.74
N ASP A 93 -6.16 4.30 28.52
CA ASP A 93 -4.70 4.16 28.64
C ASP A 93 -4.04 3.69 27.34
N GLU A 94 -4.66 2.72 26.65
CA GLU A 94 -4.20 2.22 25.37
C GLU A 94 -4.25 3.31 24.29
N MET A 95 -5.29 4.14 24.26
CA MET A 95 -5.39 5.28 23.33
C MET A 95 -4.33 6.34 23.60
N ASN A 96 -4.08 6.66 24.87
CA ASN A 96 -2.99 7.58 25.23
C ASN A 96 -1.61 7.02 24.82
N SER A 97 -1.42 5.70 24.94
CA SER A 97 -0.21 5.03 24.46
C SER A 97 -0.09 5.08 22.93
N GLN A 98 -1.19 4.85 22.22
CA GLN A 98 -1.25 4.95 20.77
C GLN A 98 -0.91 6.35 20.26
N GLN A 99 -1.47 7.38 20.89
CA GLN A 99 -1.18 8.76 20.53
C GLN A 99 0.31 9.10 20.67
N ARG A 100 0.99 8.56 21.70
CA ARG A 100 2.45 8.70 21.85
C ARG A 100 3.25 7.91 20.80
N ASN A 101 2.77 6.71 20.45
CA ASN A 101 3.43 5.85 19.46
C ASN A 101 3.15 6.26 18.00
N PHE A 102 2.20 7.15 17.78
CA PHE A 102 1.81 7.67 16.47
C PHE A 102 2.98 8.29 15.71
N GLU A 103 3.79 9.11 16.38
CA GLU A 103 4.98 9.74 15.79
C GLU A 103 6.02 8.70 15.36
N HIS A 104 6.14 7.60 16.11
CA HIS A 104 7.04 6.51 15.78
C HIS A 104 6.58 5.75 14.54
N LEU A 105 5.27 5.52 14.36
CA LEU A 105 4.72 4.90 13.15
C LEU A 105 5.01 5.72 11.89
N LEU A 106 4.84 7.04 11.97
CA LEU A 106 5.13 7.96 10.86
C LEU A 106 6.62 7.98 10.50
N SER A 107 7.49 7.90 11.50
CA SER A 107 8.95 7.92 11.34
C SER A 107 9.53 6.57 10.95
N SER A 108 8.82 5.47 11.23
CA SER A 108 9.28 4.12 10.91
C SER A 108 9.16 3.82 9.42
N SER A 109 10.29 3.52 8.79
CA SER A 109 10.33 3.02 7.39
C SER A 109 10.01 1.51 7.31
N ASN A 110 9.94 0.82 8.45
CA ASN A 110 9.78 -0.64 8.55
C ASN A 110 8.31 -1.08 8.68
N LEU A 111 7.35 -0.38 8.07
CA LEU A 111 6.00 -0.93 7.99
C LEU A 111 6.03 -2.22 7.17
N PRO A 112 5.26 -3.26 7.56
CA PRO A 112 5.17 -4.50 6.81
C PRO A 112 4.54 -4.23 5.44
N THR A 113 5.40 -3.87 4.50
CA THR A 113 5.08 -3.78 3.10
C THR A 113 5.03 -5.20 2.60
N GLY A 114 3.82 -5.76 2.50
CA GLY A 114 3.63 -7.02 1.78
C GLY A 114 4.26 -6.91 0.38
N ARG A 115 4.49 -8.05 -0.29
CA ARG A 115 5.19 -8.13 -1.60
C ARG A 115 4.70 -7.12 -2.66
N PHE A 116 3.47 -6.65 -2.55
CA PHE A 116 2.81 -5.77 -3.50
C PHE A 116 2.55 -4.35 -2.99
N LEU A 117 2.63 -4.09 -1.68
CA LEU A 117 2.26 -2.80 -1.09
C LEU A 117 3.49 -1.89 -1.03
N THR A 118 3.35 -0.67 -1.51
CA THR A 118 4.42 0.34 -1.44
C THR A 118 4.47 0.99 -0.06
N GLU A 119 5.59 1.60 0.31
CA GLU A 119 5.75 2.20 1.65
C GLU A 119 4.71 3.29 1.92
N ILE A 120 4.49 4.19 0.95
CA ILE A 120 3.47 5.24 1.06
C ILE A 120 2.06 4.65 1.21
N ALA A 121 1.73 3.64 0.41
CA ALA A 121 0.43 2.96 0.50
C ALA A 121 0.26 2.23 1.84
N ALA A 122 1.32 1.62 2.38
CA ALA A 122 1.31 0.98 3.69
C ALA A 122 1.06 1.99 4.81
N LYS A 123 1.73 3.15 4.76
CA LYS A 123 1.51 4.24 5.74
C LYS A 123 0.08 4.75 5.69
N ILE A 124 -0.44 5.06 4.50
CA ILE A 124 -1.83 5.52 4.33
C ILE A 124 -2.83 4.46 4.80
N TYR A 125 -2.60 3.19 4.48
CA TYR A 125 -3.47 2.10 4.94
C TYR A 125 -3.50 2.01 6.46
N ALA A 126 -2.34 2.07 7.12
CA ALA A 126 -2.23 2.06 8.58
C ALA A 126 -2.97 3.25 9.22
N LEU A 127 -2.80 4.46 8.67
CA LEU A 127 -3.52 5.65 9.13
C LEU A 127 -5.03 5.51 9.00
N ARG A 128 -5.51 4.98 7.86
CA ARG A 128 -6.94 4.73 7.65
C ARG A 128 -7.51 3.64 8.57
N ALA A 129 -6.74 2.59 8.81
CA ALA A 129 -7.13 1.53 9.75
C ALA A 129 -7.30 2.11 11.17
N GLN A 130 -6.31 2.87 11.64
CA GLN A 130 -6.40 3.56 12.94
C GLN A 130 -7.57 4.54 12.99
N ARG A 131 -7.78 5.35 11.95
CA ARG A 131 -8.92 6.28 11.87
C ARG A 131 -10.25 5.54 11.94
N SER A 132 -10.38 4.41 11.25
CA SER A 132 -11.58 3.58 11.33
C SER A 132 -11.81 3.04 12.74
N GLN A 133 -10.75 2.66 13.45
CA GLN A 133 -10.84 2.18 14.84
C GLN A 133 -11.29 3.31 15.78
N VAL A 134 -10.73 4.51 15.64
CA VAL A 134 -11.14 5.70 16.41
C VAL A 134 -12.60 6.05 16.16
N ASP A 135 -13.07 6.04 14.90
CA ASP A 135 -14.48 6.31 14.56
C ASP A 135 -15.45 5.26 15.15
N LYS A 136 -15.09 3.97 15.07
CA LYS A 136 -15.87 2.88 15.70
C LYS A 136 -15.95 3.08 17.21
N LEU A 137 -14.82 3.42 17.85
CA LEU A 137 -14.73 3.65 19.29
C LEU A 137 -15.48 4.90 19.73
N GLN A 138 -15.48 5.99 18.96
CA GLN A 138 -16.33 7.16 19.24
C GLN A 138 -17.81 6.78 19.26
N LYS A 139 -18.28 6.07 18.21
CA LYS A 139 -19.68 5.64 18.10
C LYS A 139 -20.08 4.67 19.21
N ALA A 140 -19.20 3.75 19.57
CA ALA A 140 -19.43 2.81 20.67
C ALA A 140 -19.35 3.51 22.04
N GLY A 141 -18.44 4.48 22.18
CA GLY A 141 -18.20 5.21 23.41
C GLY A 141 -19.39 6.06 23.82
N VAL A 142 -20.04 6.74 22.87
CA VAL A 142 -21.28 7.49 23.18
C VAL A 142 -22.36 6.53 23.66
N ALA A 143 -22.51 5.40 22.96
CA ALA A 143 -23.49 4.40 23.33
C ALA A 143 -23.23 3.76 24.72
N PHE A 144 -21.98 3.48 25.07
CA PHE A 144 -21.65 2.61 26.20
C PHE A 144 -20.90 3.26 27.36
N PHE A 145 -20.33 4.45 27.21
CA PHE A 145 -19.50 5.11 28.23
C PHE A 145 -19.89 6.56 28.55
N GLU A 146 -20.87 7.16 27.86
CA GLU A 146 -21.25 8.58 28.01
C GLU A 146 -21.49 9.04 29.46
N ASP A 147 -22.03 8.16 30.29
CA ASP A 147 -22.42 8.43 31.68
C ASP A 147 -21.27 8.21 32.69
N LEU A 148 -20.10 7.77 32.23
CA LEU A 148 -18.93 7.54 33.09
C LEU A 148 -18.15 8.84 33.37
N PRO A 149 -17.53 8.96 34.55
CA PRO A 149 -16.64 10.08 34.84
C PRO A 149 -15.46 10.09 33.86
N ASN A 150 -15.02 11.29 33.48
CA ASN A 150 -13.94 11.53 32.51
C ASN A 150 -14.24 11.15 31.05
N TYR A 151 -15.47 10.70 30.72
CA TYR A 151 -15.83 10.41 29.33
C TYR A 151 -15.66 11.62 28.40
N GLU A 152 -16.04 12.82 28.85
CA GLU A 152 -15.90 14.05 28.05
C GLU A 152 -14.45 14.30 27.62
N ARG A 153 -13.49 14.09 28.53
CA ARG A 153 -12.06 14.22 28.22
C ARG A 153 -11.62 13.15 27.23
N PHE A 154 -12.09 11.92 27.39
CA PHE A 154 -11.82 10.85 26.42
C PHE A 154 -12.37 11.16 25.03
N GLU A 155 -13.59 11.66 24.95
CA GLU A 155 -14.21 12.07 23.69
C GLU A 155 -13.38 13.17 23.01
N GLN A 156 -12.88 14.15 23.76
CA GLN A 156 -11.97 15.18 23.25
C GLN A 156 -10.67 14.55 22.70
N THR A 157 -10.02 13.66 23.45
CA THR A 157 -8.82 12.95 22.98
C THR A 157 -9.09 12.14 21.70
N LEU A 158 -10.24 11.47 21.58
CA LEU A 158 -10.60 10.75 20.35
C LEU A 158 -10.82 11.70 19.17
N LYS A 159 -11.40 12.89 19.38
CA LYS A 159 -11.58 13.91 18.34
C LYS A 159 -10.23 14.46 17.88
N GLU A 160 -9.38 14.84 18.81
CA GLU A 160 -8.02 15.31 18.53
C GLU A 160 -7.21 14.27 17.75
N LEU A 161 -7.24 13.01 18.18
CA LEU A 161 -6.55 11.91 17.50
C LEU A 161 -7.11 11.69 16.08
N SER A 162 -8.44 11.77 15.90
CA SER A 162 -9.05 11.67 14.58
C SER A 162 -8.60 12.81 13.65
N GLU A 163 -8.50 14.04 14.15
CA GLU A 163 -8.01 15.19 13.38
C GLU A 163 -6.52 15.03 13.03
N GLN A 164 -5.70 14.58 13.98
CA GLN A 164 -4.28 14.27 13.75
C GLN A 164 -4.08 13.19 12.68
N LEU A 165 -4.91 12.14 12.68
CA LEU A 165 -4.86 11.08 11.68
C LEU A 165 -5.21 11.59 10.27
N ILE A 166 -6.20 12.46 10.15
CA ILE A 166 -6.59 13.09 8.87
C ILE A 166 -5.46 14.00 8.37
N ALA A 167 -4.92 14.84 9.25
CA ALA A 167 -3.82 15.73 8.91
C ALA A 167 -2.57 14.97 8.47
N ALA A 168 -2.23 13.89 9.18
CA ALA A 168 -1.09 13.05 8.82
C ALA A 168 -1.29 12.30 7.50
N GLU A 169 -2.50 11.79 7.21
CA GLU A 169 -2.80 11.16 5.92
C GLU A 169 -2.56 12.13 4.76
N GLN A 170 -3.03 13.37 4.90
CA GLN A 170 -2.81 14.43 3.92
C GLN A 170 -1.32 14.77 3.80
N GLU A 171 -0.63 14.98 4.92
CA GLU A 171 0.80 15.33 4.90
C GLU A 171 1.67 14.24 4.28
N GLN A 172 1.38 12.95 4.53
CA GLN A 172 2.10 11.85 3.88
C GLN A 172 1.94 11.89 2.36
N PHE A 173 0.71 12.14 1.87
CA PHE A 173 0.45 12.26 0.44
C PHE A 173 1.10 13.50 -0.17
N ASP A 174 1.04 14.64 0.51
CA ASP A 174 1.61 15.89 0.05
C ASP A 174 3.14 15.84 0.04
N ALA A 175 3.76 15.24 1.06
CA ALA A 175 5.19 14.99 1.11
C ALA A 175 5.65 14.08 -0.04
N TRP A 176 4.93 12.99 -0.30
CA TRP A 176 5.19 12.12 -1.45
C TRP A 176 5.05 12.89 -2.78
N CYS A 177 4.03 13.74 -2.94
CA CYS A 177 3.88 14.56 -4.14
C CYS A 177 5.08 15.51 -4.35
N ARG A 178 5.52 16.19 -3.29
CA ARG A 178 6.69 17.09 -3.35
C ARG A 178 7.95 16.33 -3.73
N ASP A 179 8.20 15.18 -3.11
CA ASP A 179 9.34 14.31 -3.41
C ASP A 179 9.33 13.85 -4.87
N MET A 180 8.21 13.28 -5.32
CA MET A 180 8.09 12.80 -6.71
C MET A 180 8.25 13.92 -7.74
N ILE A 181 7.72 15.12 -7.47
CA ILE A 181 7.90 16.26 -8.37
C ILE A 181 9.37 16.68 -8.41
N ALA A 182 10.06 16.76 -7.27
CA ALA A 182 11.48 17.09 -7.23
C ALA A 182 12.30 16.10 -8.07
N HIS A 183 12.04 14.80 -7.93
CA HIS A 183 12.71 13.76 -8.71
C HIS A 183 12.36 13.74 -10.21
N ILE A 184 11.20 14.28 -10.60
CA ILE A 184 10.83 14.44 -12.01
C ILE A 184 11.51 15.67 -12.63
N VAL A 185 11.66 16.76 -11.86
CA VAL A 185 12.12 18.07 -12.36
C VAL A 185 13.62 18.21 -12.32
N ASP A 186 14.23 17.96 -11.16
CA ASP A 186 15.64 18.28 -10.93
C ASP A 186 16.56 17.13 -11.34
N GLY A 187 16.00 16.04 -11.87
CA GLY A 187 16.75 14.86 -12.29
C GLY A 187 17.54 14.19 -11.16
N GLY A 188 17.16 14.41 -9.89
CA GLY A 188 17.96 13.99 -8.75
C GLY A 188 19.31 14.72 -8.67
N VAL A 189 19.87 14.86 -7.47
CA VAL A 189 21.19 15.49 -7.26
C VAL A 189 22.32 14.69 -7.97
N ASN A 190 22.04 13.46 -8.39
CA ASN A 190 22.93 12.59 -9.16
C ASN A 190 22.23 12.14 -10.46
N ASP A 191 22.95 12.15 -11.58
CA ASP A 191 22.52 11.80 -12.96
C ASP A 191 21.86 10.39 -13.11
N GLY A 192 21.80 9.60 -12.04
CA GLY A 192 21.16 8.28 -11.96
C GLY A 192 19.87 8.20 -11.11
N ASP A 193 19.43 9.28 -10.48
CA ASP A 193 18.23 9.29 -9.59
C ASP A 193 17.03 10.04 -10.19
N SER A 194 17.12 10.40 -11.48
CA SER A 194 15.97 10.90 -12.24
C SER A 194 14.93 9.79 -12.42
N ILE A 195 13.68 10.08 -12.08
CA ILE A 195 12.55 9.15 -12.32
C ILE A 195 12.06 9.26 -13.76
N SER A 196 12.28 10.40 -14.41
CA SER A 196 11.84 10.62 -15.78
C SER A 196 12.63 9.74 -16.75
N LEU A 197 11.92 9.16 -17.72
CA LEU A 197 12.56 8.54 -18.87
C LEU A 197 13.37 9.62 -19.58
N GLN A 198 14.70 9.48 -19.60
CA GLN A 198 15.55 10.27 -20.49
C GLN A 198 15.24 9.82 -21.92
N THR A 199 14.24 10.42 -22.55
CA THR A 199 13.75 10.00 -23.87
C THR A 199 14.81 10.15 -24.94
N THR A 200 15.76 11.06 -24.75
CA THR A 200 16.88 11.34 -25.66
C THR A 200 18.16 10.56 -25.33
N GLY A 201 18.17 9.79 -24.23
CA GLY A 201 19.32 9.01 -23.78
C GLY A 201 19.48 7.67 -24.52
N ARG A 202 20.65 7.05 -24.40
CA ARG A 202 20.91 5.69 -24.90
C ARG A 202 20.13 4.67 -24.09
N LEU A 203 19.43 3.75 -24.76
CA LEU A 203 18.60 2.70 -24.11
C LEU A 203 19.42 1.72 -23.26
N MET A 204 20.61 1.37 -23.74
CA MET A 204 21.52 0.41 -23.11
C MET A 204 22.93 0.99 -23.10
N VAL A 205 23.63 0.84 -21.97
CA VAL A 205 24.99 1.35 -21.76
C VAL A 205 25.85 0.22 -21.22
N LEU A 206 26.91 -0.13 -21.96
CA LEU A 206 27.92 -1.08 -21.51
C LEU A 206 29.03 -0.32 -20.78
N GLU A 207 29.19 -0.60 -19.49
CA GLU A 207 30.31 -0.11 -18.70
C GLU A 207 31.56 -0.93 -19.01
N ARG A 208 32.39 -0.44 -19.95
CA ARG A 208 33.58 -1.17 -20.46
C ARG A 208 34.59 -1.57 -19.37
N ALA A 209 34.65 -0.83 -18.27
CA ALA A 209 35.56 -1.14 -17.16
C ALA A 209 35.15 -2.38 -16.37
N ARG A 210 33.84 -2.67 -16.32
CA ARG A 210 33.26 -3.79 -15.54
C ARG A 210 32.60 -4.86 -16.40
N GLY A 211 32.41 -4.60 -17.70
CA GLY A 211 31.68 -5.49 -18.60
C GLY A 211 30.18 -5.57 -18.30
N ILE A 212 29.62 -4.62 -17.54
CA ILE A 212 28.22 -4.66 -17.09
C ILE A 212 27.35 -3.87 -18.05
N LEU A 213 26.32 -4.52 -18.59
CA LEU A 213 25.27 -3.89 -19.37
C LEU A 213 24.18 -3.35 -18.45
N THR A 214 23.91 -2.04 -18.53
CA THR A 214 22.82 -1.36 -17.83
C THR A 214 21.81 -0.81 -18.82
N VAL A 215 20.55 -0.72 -18.38
CA VAL A 215 19.43 -0.17 -19.17
C VAL A 215 19.08 1.20 -18.59
N SER A 216 18.86 2.20 -19.44
CA SER A 216 18.37 3.53 -19.04
C SER A 216 16.86 3.50 -18.73
N PHE A 217 16.47 2.61 -17.81
CA PHE A 217 15.12 2.46 -17.31
C PHE A 217 15.18 2.36 -15.77
N SER A 218 14.78 3.44 -15.08
CA SER A 218 14.95 3.51 -13.62
C SER A 218 14.02 2.52 -12.91
N ASP A 219 14.53 1.82 -11.89
CA ASP A 219 13.69 1.00 -11.00
C ASP A 219 12.68 1.86 -10.23
N ARG A 220 13.01 3.13 -10.04
CA ARG A 220 12.16 4.11 -9.38
C ARG A 220 10.92 4.44 -10.21
N LEU A 221 11.00 4.46 -11.54
CA LEU A 221 9.83 4.59 -12.41
C LEU A 221 8.86 3.42 -12.23
N ALA A 222 9.37 2.18 -12.20
CA ALA A 222 8.53 1.01 -11.94
C ALA A 222 7.85 1.06 -10.56
N ARG A 223 8.53 1.64 -9.56
CA ARG A 223 7.95 1.90 -8.24
C ARG A 223 6.88 2.98 -8.31
N LEU A 224 7.14 4.11 -8.99
CA LEU A 224 6.19 5.21 -9.18
C LEU A 224 4.89 4.76 -9.85
N LEU A 225 4.96 3.87 -10.86
CA LEU A 225 3.76 3.31 -11.51
C LEU A 225 2.86 2.58 -10.49
N ARG A 226 3.46 1.80 -9.59
CA ARG A 226 2.72 1.13 -8.49
C ARG A 226 2.22 2.15 -7.46
N GLU A 227 3.10 3.09 -7.10
CA GLU A 227 2.86 4.39 -6.45
C GLU A 227 1.46 4.94 -6.73
N VAL A 228 1.35 5.43 -7.97
CA VAL A 228 0.17 6.13 -8.48
C VAL A 228 -1.05 5.25 -8.56
N SER A 229 -0.91 4.00 -9.02
CA SER A 229 -2.03 3.06 -9.10
C SER A 229 -2.67 2.82 -7.72
N GLN A 230 -1.85 2.60 -6.70
CA GLN A 230 -2.32 2.39 -5.32
C GLN A 230 -2.97 3.65 -4.75
N LEU A 231 -2.34 4.81 -4.89
CA LEU A 231 -2.87 6.08 -4.39
C LEU A 231 -4.20 6.46 -5.08
N GLN A 232 -4.32 6.25 -6.38
CA GLN A 232 -5.58 6.46 -7.10
C GLN A 232 -6.67 5.50 -6.64
N SER A 233 -6.35 4.21 -6.41
CA SER A 233 -7.31 3.24 -5.87
C SER A 233 -7.80 3.62 -4.47
N MET A 234 -6.98 4.34 -3.70
CA MET A 234 -7.32 4.89 -2.39
C MET A 234 -8.09 6.22 -2.48
N GLY A 235 -8.35 6.75 -3.67
CA GLY A 235 -9.13 7.97 -3.90
C GLY A 235 -8.32 9.27 -3.95
N PHE A 236 -6.98 9.21 -3.95
CA PHE A 236 -6.16 10.41 -4.05
C PHE A 236 -6.12 10.98 -5.46
N LYS A 237 -6.09 12.31 -5.55
CA LYS A 237 -5.95 13.04 -6.82
C LYS A 237 -4.48 13.38 -7.06
N VAL A 238 -3.81 12.55 -7.84
CA VAL A 238 -2.38 12.72 -8.15
C VAL A 238 -2.17 13.92 -9.10
N PRO A 239 -1.18 14.80 -8.84
CA PRO A 239 -0.86 15.94 -9.71
C PRO A 239 -0.58 15.56 -11.17
N VAL A 240 -1.05 16.40 -12.11
CA VAL A 240 -0.92 16.17 -13.57
C VAL A 240 0.52 15.92 -14.01
N LYS A 241 1.49 16.59 -13.37
CA LYS A 241 2.91 16.44 -13.68
C LYS A 241 3.43 15.02 -13.43
N ILE A 242 3.01 14.41 -12.32
CA ILE A 242 3.33 13.01 -12.01
C ILE A 242 2.60 12.08 -12.97
N LEU A 243 1.32 12.36 -13.25
CA LEU A 243 0.53 11.56 -14.19
C LEU A 243 1.13 11.56 -15.61
N ALA A 244 1.65 12.68 -16.10
CA ALA A 244 2.31 12.75 -17.39
C ALA A 244 3.57 11.86 -17.44
N CYS A 245 4.37 11.87 -16.36
CA CYS A 245 5.52 10.98 -16.21
C CYS A 245 5.12 9.50 -16.20
N VAL A 246 4.06 9.16 -15.46
CA VAL A 246 3.49 7.80 -15.40
C VAL A 246 2.98 7.35 -16.76
N GLN A 247 2.17 8.15 -17.45
CA GLN A 247 1.65 7.82 -18.78
C GLN A 247 2.77 7.58 -19.80
N GLN A 248 3.82 8.39 -19.74
CA GLN A 248 5.01 8.15 -20.54
C GLN A 248 5.71 6.85 -20.13
N GLY A 249 5.87 6.61 -18.83
CA GLY A 249 6.45 5.39 -18.28
C GLY A 249 5.71 4.11 -18.67
N GLU A 250 4.38 4.11 -18.61
CA GLU A 250 3.52 2.97 -18.93
C GLU A 250 3.71 2.50 -20.38
N ARG A 251 3.83 3.45 -21.32
CA ARG A 251 4.08 3.16 -22.74
C ARG A 251 5.36 2.36 -22.97
N PHE A 252 6.37 2.56 -22.11
CA PHE A 252 7.68 1.94 -22.25
C PHE A 252 7.98 0.88 -21.20
N TYR A 253 7.06 0.63 -20.27
CA TYR A 253 7.26 -0.29 -19.16
C TYR A 253 7.55 -1.71 -19.63
N GLU A 254 6.74 -2.23 -20.55
CA GLU A 254 6.93 -3.57 -21.12
C GLU A 254 8.32 -3.71 -21.78
N TYR A 255 8.70 -2.72 -22.60
CA TYR A 255 10.00 -2.70 -23.27
C TYR A 255 11.17 -2.57 -22.27
N GLY A 256 11.01 -1.77 -21.22
CA GLY A 256 12.00 -1.62 -20.15
C GLY A 256 12.23 -2.91 -19.37
N VAL A 257 11.17 -3.65 -19.07
CA VAL A 257 11.27 -4.97 -18.42
C VAL A 257 12.01 -5.97 -19.31
N LEU A 258 11.68 -6.02 -20.61
CA LEU A 258 12.36 -6.90 -21.57
C LEU A 258 13.84 -6.56 -21.71
N LEU A 259 14.18 -5.27 -21.85
CA LEU A 259 15.58 -4.82 -21.92
C LEU A 259 16.35 -5.18 -20.65
N LYS A 260 15.74 -5.07 -19.47
CA LYS A 260 16.37 -5.50 -18.21
C LYS A 260 16.63 -7.00 -18.16
N GLN A 261 15.72 -7.82 -18.70
CA GLN A 261 15.94 -9.26 -18.82
C GLN A 261 17.11 -9.58 -19.75
N VAL A 262 17.21 -8.90 -20.90
CA VAL A 262 18.33 -9.04 -21.85
C VAL A 262 19.65 -8.59 -21.22
N ALA A 263 19.65 -7.48 -20.47
CA ALA A 263 20.83 -7.03 -19.76
C ALA A 263 21.27 -8.00 -18.66
N HIS A 264 20.33 -8.52 -17.88
CA HIS A 264 20.61 -9.55 -16.89
C HIS A 264 21.19 -10.82 -17.53
N PHE A 265 20.64 -11.24 -18.67
CA PHE A 265 21.17 -12.35 -19.46
C PHE A 265 22.62 -12.09 -19.87
N TYR A 266 22.93 -10.94 -20.48
CA TYR A 266 24.30 -10.59 -20.86
C TYR A 266 25.26 -10.59 -19.66
N ASN A 267 24.85 -10.03 -18.52
CA ASN A 267 25.68 -9.96 -17.32
C ASN A 267 25.91 -11.32 -16.64
N THR A 268 25.15 -12.36 -17.02
CA THR A 268 25.22 -13.69 -16.40
C THR A 268 25.64 -14.79 -17.35
N ILE A 269 25.55 -14.59 -18.66
CA ILE A 269 25.80 -15.62 -19.67
C ILE A 269 27.24 -16.13 -19.60
N GLU A 270 28.25 -15.25 -19.44
CA GLU A 270 29.66 -15.66 -19.32
C GLU A 270 29.89 -16.62 -18.14
N LYS A 271 29.20 -16.40 -17.01
CA LYS A 271 29.27 -17.28 -15.83
C LYS A 271 28.51 -18.59 -16.01
N GLN A 272 27.58 -18.65 -16.97
CA GLN A 272 26.77 -19.83 -17.29
C GLN A 272 27.30 -20.61 -18.50
N MET A 273 28.28 -20.07 -19.23
CA MET A 273 28.95 -20.77 -20.33
C MET A 273 29.93 -21.81 -19.78
N LEU A 274 29.93 -23.00 -20.39
CA LEU A 274 30.96 -24.00 -20.12
C LEU A 274 32.32 -23.51 -20.65
N PRO A 275 33.42 -23.61 -19.87
CA PRO A 275 34.75 -23.16 -20.31
C PRO A 275 35.20 -23.73 -21.65
N CYS A 276 34.84 -24.98 -21.94
CA CYS A 276 35.16 -25.64 -23.21
C CYS A 276 34.34 -25.14 -24.41
N GLN A 277 33.21 -24.47 -24.18
CA GLN A 277 32.30 -23.97 -25.21
C GLN A 277 32.51 -22.48 -25.51
N GLN A 278 33.30 -21.77 -24.69
CA GLN A 278 33.58 -20.34 -24.86
C GLN A 278 34.18 -20.01 -26.23
N ALA A 279 35.02 -20.89 -26.79
CA ALA A 279 35.62 -20.69 -28.11
C ALA A 279 34.62 -20.91 -29.27
N MET A 280 33.62 -21.78 -29.08
CA MET A 280 32.60 -22.07 -30.09
C MET A 280 31.47 -21.04 -30.09
N LEU A 281 31.15 -20.45 -28.92
CA LEU A 281 30.11 -19.43 -28.74
C LEU A 281 30.62 -18.00 -29.00
N LEU A 282 31.89 -17.85 -29.38
CA LEU A 282 32.55 -16.55 -29.52
C LEU A 282 31.91 -15.72 -30.64
N ASP A 283 31.58 -16.34 -31.77
CA ASP A 283 31.00 -15.64 -32.93
C ASP A 283 29.58 -15.13 -32.62
N GLU A 284 28.77 -15.95 -31.93
CA GLU A 284 27.43 -15.57 -31.47
C GLU A 284 27.49 -14.51 -30.37
N ALA A 285 28.49 -14.58 -29.47
CA ALA A 285 28.69 -13.59 -28.42
C ALA A 285 29.09 -12.23 -29.02
N LEU A 286 29.97 -12.23 -30.03
CA LEU A 286 30.34 -11.04 -30.78
C LEU A 286 29.16 -10.47 -31.58
N ALA A 287 28.33 -11.31 -32.19
CA ALA A 287 27.12 -10.86 -32.88
C ALA A 287 26.12 -10.20 -31.91
N PHE A 288 25.96 -10.75 -30.70
CA PHE A 288 25.16 -10.14 -29.65
C PHE A 288 25.77 -8.82 -29.15
N GLU A 289 27.08 -8.77 -28.91
CA GLU A 289 27.77 -7.54 -28.49
C GLU A 289 27.65 -6.44 -29.55
N GLN A 290 27.71 -6.77 -30.84
CA GLN A 290 27.50 -5.81 -31.94
C GLN A 290 26.08 -5.23 -32.00
N LEU A 291 25.08 -5.95 -31.49
CA LEU A 291 23.71 -5.44 -31.38
C LEU A 291 23.54 -4.50 -30.19
N VAL A 292 24.22 -4.80 -29.09
CA VAL A 292 24.15 -4.05 -27.82
C VAL A 292 25.06 -2.82 -27.80
N VAL A 293 26.25 -2.93 -28.40
CA VAL A 293 27.29 -1.91 -28.42
C VAL A 293 27.40 -1.36 -29.84
N PRO A 294 27.20 -0.05 -30.06
CA PRO A 294 27.53 0.52 -31.34
C PRO A 294 29.04 0.43 -31.55
N SER A 295 29.47 -0.30 -32.58
CA SER A 295 30.87 -0.29 -33.03
C SER A 295 31.27 1.15 -33.38
N SER A 296 32.20 1.72 -32.63
CA SER A 296 32.86 2.98 -33.01
C SER A 296 33.89 2.79 -34.12
N LYS A 297 34.03 1.56 -34.65
CA LYS A 297 35.04 1.19 -35.63
C LYS A 297 34.39 0.50 -36.82
N SER A 298 33.81 1.27 -37.74
CA SER A 298 33.83 0.95 -39.17
C SER A 298 33.19 2.08 -39.98
N GLY A 299 33.99 2.69 -40.86
CA GLY A 299 33.52 3.62 -41.89
C GLY A 299 32.84 2.89 -43.06
N GLY A 300 31.86 2.03 -42.78
CA GLY A 300 31.23 1.18 -43.78
C GLY A 300 29.73 1.03 -43.55
N ASP A 301 28.97 1.46 -44.55
CA ASP A 301 27.58 1.14 -44.84
C ASP A 301 26.43 1.78 -44.02
N ARG A 302 25.49 2.39 -44.76
CA ARG A 302 24.40 3.24 -44.23
C ARG A 302 23.31 2.47 -43.47
N LYS A 303 23.29 1.13 -43.52
CA LYS A 303 22.30 0.28 -42.85
C LYS A 303 22.63 -0.06 -41.39
N GLN A 304 23.86 0.17 -40.93
CA GLN A 304 24.36 -0.25 -39.62
C GLN A 304 24.53 0.93 -38.63
N LYS A 305 23.71 1.98 -38.79
CA LYS A 305 23.63 3.14 -37.88
C LYS A 305 22.40 3.10 -36.96
N THR A 306 21.67 1.98 -36.90
CA THR A 306 20.36 1.92 -36.24
C THR A 306 20.42 1.77 -34.72
N ALA A 307 21.50 1.22 -34.15
CA ALA A 307 21.64 1.07 -32.69
C ALA A 307 22.11 2.37 -31.99
N VAL A 308 22.83 3.25 -32.71
CA VAL A 308 23.52 4.42 -32.14
C VAL A 308 22.54 5.49 -31.61
N ASN A 309 21.35 5.59 -32.21
CA ASN A 309 20.36 6.63 -31.90
C ASN A 309 18.97 6.06 -31.58
N LEU A 310 18.89 4.81 -31.11
CA LEU A 310 17.59 4.26 -30.71
C LEU A 310 17.24 4.89 -29.36
N THR A 311 16.24 5.75 -29.37
CA THR A 311 15.70 6.48 -28.23
C THR A 311 14.34 5.92 -27.83
N TRP A 312 13.88 6.22 -26.61
CA TRP A 312 12.54 5.85 -26.16
C TRP A 312 11.42 6.49 -27.02
N GLU A 313 11.72 7.47 -27.87
CA GLU A 313 10.72 8.20 -28.66
C GLU A 313 10.07 7.39 -29.80
N SER A 314 10.62 6.22 -30.16
CA SER A 314 10.13 5.43 -31.31
C SER A 314 9.75 3.99 -30.93
N PRO A 315 8.52 3.75 -30.43
CA PRO A 315 8.11 2.43 -29.92
C PRO A 315 8.16 1.30 -30.96
N GLU A 316 7.84 1.58 -32.23
CA GLU A 316 7.91 0.56 -33.29
C GLU A 316 9.35 0.10 -33.58
N LYS A 317 10.29 1.06 -33.60
CA LYS A 317 11.71 0.76 -33.80
C LYS A 317 12.31 0.04 -32.59
N LEU A 318 11.85 0.41 -31.39
CA LEU A 318 12.20 -0.23 -30.12
C LEU A 318 11.78 -1.70 -30.11
N LYS A 319 10.55 -2.00 -30.53
CA LYS A 319 10.04 -3.37 -30.63
C LYS A 319 10.90 -4.24 -31.55
N GLY A 320 11.15 -3.80 -32.78
CA GLY A 320 11.98 -4.55 -33.73
C GLY A 320 13.47 -4.66 -33.33
N TYR A 321 13.95 -3.77 -32.47
CA TYR A 321 15.27 -3.89 -31.85
C TYR A 321 15.29 -4.95 -30.73
N ILE A 322 14.29 -4.94 -29.86
CA ILE A 322 14.15 -5.91 -28.77
C ILE A 322 13.95 -7.33 -29.31
N GLU A 323 13.17 -7.50 -30.39
CA GLU A 323 12.99 -8.81 -31.04
C GLU A 323 14.32 -9.37 -31.53
N ARG A 324 15.14 -8.56 -32.21
CA ARG A 324 16.49 -8.96 -32.68
C ARG A 324 17.44 -9.31 -31.52
N LEU A 325 17.41 -8.52 -30.44
CA LEU A 325 18.21 -8.82 -29.24
C LEU A 325 17.77 -10.13 -28.58
N ARG A 326 16.46 -10.39 -28.53
CA ARG A 326 15.91 -11.63 -27.98
C ARG A 326 16.27 -12.85 -28.82
N GLU A 327 16.18 -12.74 -30.14
CA GLU A 327 16.59 -13.81 -31.07
C GLU A 327 18.07 -14.16 -30.89
N ALA A 328 18.95 -13.16 -30.83
CA ALA A 328 20.37 -13.37 -30.60
C ALA A 328 20.65 -14.02 -29.23
N ALA A 329 19.95 -13.58 -28.16
CA ALA A 329 20.06 -14.20 -26.84
C ALA A 329 19.58 -15.67 -26.82
N LEU A 330 18.50 -15.98 -27.56
CA LEU A 330 17.98 -17.35 -27.69
C LEU A 330 18.94 -18.25 -28.47
N GLN A 331 19.55 -17.75 -29.56
CA GLN A 331 20.55 -18.50 -30.32
C GLN A 331 21.76 -18.86 -29.43
N LEU A 332 22.27 -17.89 -28.67
CA LEU A 332 23.33 -18.11 -27.69
C LEU A 332 22.96 -19.16 -26.63
N THR A 333 21.73 -19.09 -26.10
CA THR A 333 21.25 -20.04 -25.08
C THR A 333 21.08 -21.44 -25.64
N SER A 334 20.57 -21.55 -26.88
CA SER A 334 20.35 -22.83 -27.56
C SER A 334 21.67 -23.55 -27.78
N HIS A 335 22.67 -22.86 -28.35
CA HIS A 335 23.98 -23.46 -28.64
C HIS A 335 24.75 -23.82 -27.36
N ASN A 336 24.60 -23.04 -26.28
CA ASN A 336 25.13 -23.39 -24.95
C ASN A 336 24.44 -24.63 -24.32
N ARG A 337 23.23 -25.00 -24.78
CA ARG A 337 22.45 -26.14 -24.24
C ARG A 337 22.44 -27.38 -25.14
N SER A 338 22.59 -27.25 -26.45
CA SER A 338 22.42 -28.35 -27.41
C SER A 338 23.53 -29.41 -27.39
N ASP A 339 24.68 -29.12 -26.78
CA ASP A 339 25.77 -30.10 -26.62
C ASP A 339 25.78 -30.78 -25.24
N LYS A 340 24.64 -30.76 -24.53
CA LYS A 340 24.44 -31.54 -23.28
C LYS A 340 24.05 -33.01 -23.51
N ILE A 341 24.14 -33.52 -24.74
CA ILE A 341 23.84 -34.92 -25.09
C ILE A 341 25.09 -35.62 -25.58
#